data_AF-A0A2T7F545-F1
#
_entry.id   AF-A0A2T7F545-F1
#
_cell.length_a   1.000
_cell.length_b   1.000
_cell.length_c   1.000
_cell.angle_alpha   90.00
_cell.angle_beta   90.00
_cell.angle_gamma   90.00
#
_symmetry.space_group_name_H-M   'P 1'
#
loop_
_entity.id
_entity.type
_entity.pdbx_description
1 polymer ?
#
loop_
_entity_poly.entity_id
_entity_poly.type
_entity_poly.pdbx_seq_one_letter_code
_entity_poly.pdbx_strand_id
1 'polypeptide(L)'
;MVSSGFGVAISIRVSNELGAGRPHAAHLATRVVKLLAFCVGMFQGIMVVLLRNILGHAYSNNKEVTKYTHRMLPFVAASIILDCQQCALSGVVRGCGWQKRGAFINLAAYYLVGIPAAVIFAFVFHLRGMGLWFGLLCGLVVQTILLLSITLCMNWDKEALMAKDRVSSSTPPVPAEMSTLNKSMEV
;
A
#
# COMPACT_ATOMS: atom_id res chain seq x y z
N MET A 1 4.67 -5.04 -10.86
CA MET A 1 3.75 -4.24 -11.71
C MET A 1 2.29 -4.59 -11.48
N VAL A 2 1.92 -5.87 -11.32
CA VAL A 2 0.53 -6.29 -11.03
C VAL A 2 -0.03 -5.64 -9.75
N SER A 3 0.74 -5.65 -8.65
CA SER A 3 0.32 -5.09 -7.34
C SER A 3 0.08 -3.59 -7.37
N SER A 4 0.92 -2.84 -8.09
CA SER A 4 0.79 -1.39 -8.26
C SER A 4 -0.51 -1.02 -8.99
N GLY A 5 -0.96 -1.87 -9.93
CA GLY A 5 -2.23 -1.70 -10.63
C GLY A 5 -3.44 -1.71 -9.68
N PHE A 6 -3.48 -2.66 -8.73
CA PHE A 6 -4.51 -2.65 -7.68
C PHE A 6 -4.48 -1.38 -6.85
N GLY A 7 -3.29 -0.91 -6.48
CA GLY A 7 -3.11 0.32 -5.70
C GLY A 7 -3.62 1.57 -6.42
N VAL A 8 -3.46 1.66 -7.74
CA VAL A 8 -4.00 2.77 -8.55
C VAL A 8 -5.52 2.65 -8.68
N ALA A 9 -6.02 1.46 -9.04
CA ALA A 9 -7.44 1.22 -9.23
C ALA A 9 -8.26 1.52 -7.96
N ILE A 10 -7.79 1.07 -6.79
CA ILE A 10 -8.48 1.38 -5.52
C ILE A 10 -8.39 2.86 -5.16
N SER A 11 -7.25 3.50 -5.40
CA SER A 11 -7.10 4.93 -5.14
C SER A 11 -8.15 5.72 -5.90
N ILE A 12 -8.33 5.43 -7.19
CA ILE A 12 -9.35 6.10 -8.03
C ILE A 12 -10.76 5.78 -7.52
N ARG A 13 -11.07 4.50 -7.26
CA ARG A 13 -12.41 4.09 -6.77
C ARG A 13 -12.76 4.76 -5.45
N VAL A 14 -11.88 4.72 -4.46
CA VAL A 14 -12.11 5.30 -3.14
C VAL A 14 -12.21 6.82 -3.22
N SER A 15 -11.35 7.49 -3.98
CA SER A 15 -11.46 8.95 -4.19
C SER A 15 -12.80 9.34 -4.81
N ASN A 16 -13.26 8.61 -5.83
CA ASN A 16 -14.52 8.89 -6.51
C ASN A 16 -15.74 8.66 -5.60
N GLU A 17 -15.78 7.55 -4.87
CA GLU A 17 -16.91 7.25 -3.97
C GLU A 17 -16.95 8.21 -2.77
N LEU A 18 -15.80 8.59 -2.21
CA LEU A 18 -15.73 9.61 -1.16
C LEU A 18 -16.15 10.99 -1.67
N GLY A 19 -15.68 11.38 -2.87
CA GLY A 19 -16.09 12.64 -3.52
C GLY A 19 -17.57 12.69 -3.87
N ALA A 20 -18.18 11.55 -4.18
CA ALA A 20 -19.62 11.41 -4.40
C ALA A 20 -20.46 11.34 -3.11
N GLY A 21 -19.84 11.41 -1.93
CA GLY A 21 -20.54 11.32 -0.64
C GLY A 21 -21.08 9.92 -0.33
N ARG A 22 -20.45 8.86 -0.86
CA ARG A 22 -20.88 7.45 -0.71
C ARG A 22 -19.87 6.66 0.17
N PRO A 23 -19.81 6.91 1.48
CA PRO A 23 -18.82 6.28 2.38
C PRO A 23 -18.95 4.75 2.43
N HIS A 24 -20.17 4.22 2.37
CA HIS A 24 -20.39 2.78 2.37
C HIS A 24 -19.81 2.07 1.13
N ALA A 25 -19.91 2.70 -0.05
CA ALA A 25 -19.34 2.16 -1.28
C ALA A 25 -17.80 2.20 -1.24
N ALA A 26 -17.21 3.28 -0.70
CA ALA A 26 -15.77 3.39 -0.48
C ALA A 26 -15.24 2.30 0.48
N HIS A 27 -15.99 2.03 1.56
CA HIS A 27 -15.65 0.96 2.50
C HIS A 27 -15.71 -0.43 1.84
N LEU A 28 -16.77 -0.70 1.07
CA LEU A 28 -16.92 -1.94 0.33
C LEU A 28 -15.78 -2.14 -0.68
N ALA A 29 -15.45 -1.12 -1.48
CA ALA A 29 -14.35 -1.17 -2.43
C ALA A 29 -13.02 -1.51 -1.74
N THR A 30 -12.77 -0.92 -0.57
CA THR A 30 -11.59 -1.19 0.25
C THR A 30 -11.56 -2.63 0.77
N ARG A 31 -12.70 -3.17 1.21
CA ARG A 31 -12.79 -4.57 1.65
C ARG A 31 -12.51 -5.54 0.50
N VAL A 32 -13.09 -5.29 -0.67
CA VAL A 32 -12.90 -6.11 -1.87
C VAL A 32 -11.45 -6.11 -2.32
N VAL A 33 -10.78 -4.94 -2.41
CA VAL A 33 -9.38 -4.93 -2.86
C VAL A 33 -8.44 -5.60 -1.87
N LYS A 34 -8.69 -5.51 -0.56
CA LYS A 34 -7.85 -6.17 0.45
C LYS A 34 -7.88 -7.69 0.26
N LEU A 35 -9.08 -8.25 0.05
CA LEU A 35 -9.27 -9.67 -0.23
C LEU A 35 -8.63 -10.07 -1.56
N LEU A 36 -8.85 -9.28 -2.62
CA LEU A 36 -8.30 -9.56 -3.94
C LEU A 36 -6.76 -9.53 -3.93
N ALA A 37 -6.16 -8.52 -3.30
CA ALA A 37 -4.72 -8.41 -3.13
C ALA A 37 -4.14 -9.58 -2.32
N PHE A 38 -4.91 -10.12 -1.36
CA PHE A 38 -4.50 -11.29 -0.58
C PHE A 38 -4.49 -12.54 -1.47
N CYS A 39 -5.57 -12.78 -2.21
CA CYS A 39 -5.65 -13.92 -3.14
C CYS A 39 -4.55 -13.87 -4.21
N VAL A 40 -4.31 -12.72 -4.82
CA VAL A 40 -3.26 -12.56 -5.84
C VAL A 40 -1.87 -12.68 -5.23
N GLY A 41 -1.63 -12.09 -4.05
CA GLY A 41 -0.37 -12.25 -3.32
C GLY A 41 -0.09 -13.71 -2.99
N MET A 42 -1.09 -14.45 -2.50
CA MET A 42 -0.99 -15.88 -2.22
C MET A 42 -0.68 -16.68 -3.48
N PHE A 43 -1.39 -16.42 -4.59
CA PHE A 43 -1.12 -17.06 -5.87
C PHE A 43 0.32 -16.83 -6.34
N GLN A 44 0.79 -15.57 -6.28
CA GLN A 44 2.15 -15.22 -6.69
C GLN A 44 3.20 -15.85 -5.75
N GLY A 45 2.95 -15.86 -4.45
CA GLY A 45 3.82 -16.49 -3.46
C GLY A 45 3.95 -18.00 -3.70
N ILE A 46 2.83 -18.69 -3.93
CA ILE A 46 2.81 -20.13 -4.26
C ILE A 46 3.59 -20.38 -5.56
N MET A 47 3.38 -19.59 -6.61
CA MET A 47 4.11 -19.72 -7.87
C MET A 47 5.63 -19.59 -7.68
N VAL A 48 6.09 -18.64 -6.87
CA VAL A 48 7.52 -18.47 -6.57
C VAL A 48 8.08 -19.68 -5.83
N VAL A 49 7.34 -20.23 -4.86
CA VAL A 49 7.79 -21.43 -4.12
C VAL A 49 7.83 -22.66 -5.02
N LEU A 50 6.85 -22.84 -5.91
CA LEU A 50 6.81 -23.96 -6.86
C LEU A 50 7.93 -23.87 -7.90
N LEU A 51 8.18 -22.66 -8.41
CA LEU A 51 9.21 -22.40 -9.41
C LEU A 51 10.61 -22.26 -8.79
N ARG A 52 10.78 -22.56 -7.49
CA ARG A 52 12.05 -22.33 -6.79
C ARG A 52 13.27 -22.98 -7.43
N ASN A 53 13.06 -24.17 -8.01
CA ASN A 53 14.13 -24.93 -8.66
C ASN A 53 14.53 -24.32 -9.99
N ILE A 54 13.58 -23.76 -10.74
CA ILE A 54 13.86 -23.12 -12.02
C ILE A 54 14.49 -21.74 -11.78
N LEU A 55 13.95 -20.96 -10.84
CA LEU A 55 14.44 -19.63 -10.52
C LEU A 55 15.89 -19.66 -10.02
N GLY A 56 16.23 -20.59 -9.11
CA GLY A 56 17.60 -20.71 -8.59
C GLY A 56 18.65 -20.97 -9.68
N HIS A 57 18.28 -21.68 -10.76
CA HIS A 57 19.16 -21.96 -11.90
C HIS A 57 19.09 -20.87 -12.98
N ALA A 58 17.98 -20.16 -13.11
CA ALA A 58 17.83 -19.06 -14.06
C ALA A 58 18.71 -17.85 -13.71
N TYR A 59 18.90 -17.58 -12.41
CA TYR A 59 19.69 -16.42 -11.95
C TYR A 59 21.18 -16.71 -11.74
N SER A 60 21.57 -17.96 -11.46
CA SER A 60 22.98 -18.30 -11.26
C SER A 60 23.27 -19.74 -11.63
N ASN A 61 24.42 -19.96 -12.25
CA ASN A 61 24.95 -21.29 -12.52
C ASN A 61 25.86 -21.81 -11.39
N ASN A 62 26.14 -20.98 -10.37
CA ASN A 62 26.94 -21.37 -9.21
C ASN A 62 26.04 -22.09 -8.18
N LYS A 63 26.37 -23.35 -7.90
CA LYS A 63 25.64 -24.22 -6.95
C LYS A 63 25.48 -23.61 -5.55
N GLU A 64 26.47 -22.83 -5.09
CA GLU A 64 26.41 -22.18 -3.78
C GLU A 64 25.33 -21.08 -3.72
N VAL A 65 25.27 -20.26 -4.77
CA VAL A 65 24.28 -19.18 -4.92
C VAL A 65 22.89 -19.75 -5.14
N THR A 66 22.76 -20.80 -5.96
CA THR A 66 21.49 -21.49 -6.16
C THR A 66 20.96 -22.05 -4.84
N LYS A 67 21.79 -22.79 -4.07
CA LYS A 67 21.41 -23.34 -2.75
C LYS A 67 20.98 -22.26 -1.77
N TYR A 68 21.67 -21.13 -1.75
CA TYR A 68 21.31 -19.97 -0.94
C TYR A 68 19.95 -19.38 -1.35
N THR A 69 19.75 -19.21 -2.66
CA THR A 69 18.52 -18.69 -3.26
C THR A 69 17.32 -19.56 -2.90
N HIS A 70 17.45 -20.89 -3.01
CA HIS A 70 16.41 -21.83 -2.59
C HIS A 70 15.96 -21.66 -1.13
N ARG A 71 16.90 -21.40 -0.22
CA ARG A 71 16.59 -21.18 1.20
C ARG A 71 15.89 -19.84 1.44
N MET A 72 16.18 -18.84 0.60
CA MET A 72 15.58 -17.50 0.65
C MET A 72 14.17 -17.44 0.05
N LEU A 73 13.88 -18.27 -0.95
CA LEU A 73 12.64 -18.17 -1.72
C LEU A 73 11.32 -18.22 -0.92
N PRO A 74 11.18 -19.04 0.14
CA PRO A 74 10.02 -18.97 1.01
C PRO A 74 9.83 -17.60 1.68
N PHE A 75 10.92 -16.95 2.08
CA PHE A 75 10.89 -15.59 2.65
C PHE A 75 10.55 -14.53 1.59
N VAL A 76 11.07 -14.71 0.37
CA VAL A 76 10.69 -13.86 -0.78
C VAL A 76 9.20 -14.01 -1.10
N ALA A 77 8.67 -15.23 -1.09
CA ALA A 77 7.24 -15.47 -1.27
C ALA A 77 6.39 -14.78 -0.20
N ALA A 78 6.81 -14.82 1.07
CA ALA A 78 6.16 -14.06 2.14
C ALA A 78 6.23 -12.54 1.91
N SER A 79 7.38 -12.04 1.46
CA SER A 79 7.58 -10.62 1.13
C SER A 79 6.60 -10.17 0.04
N ILE A 80 6.42 -10.98 -1.02
CA ILE A 80 5.49 -10.70 -2.12
C ILE A 80 4.04 -10.58 -1.64
N ILE A 81 3.61 -11.46 -0.73
CA ILE A 81 2.25 -11.40 -0.16
C ILE A 81 2.04 -10.07 0.58
N LEU A 82 3.03 -9.66 1.39
CA LEU A 82 2.99 -8.40 2.13
C LEU A 82 3.04 -7.18 1.21
N ASP A 83 3.88 -7.21 0.16
CA ASP A 83 3.98 -6.15 -0.84
C ASP A 83 2.66 -5.92 -1.57
N CYS A 84 1.95 -7.01 -1.90
CA CYS A 84 0.61 -6.93 -2.50
C CYS A 84 -0.38 -6.23 -1.57
N GLN A 85 -0.38 -6.57 -0.28
CA GLN A 85 -1.23 -5.91 0.71
C GLN A 85 -0.85 -4.43 0.88
N GLN A 86 0.44 -4.10 0.95
CA GLN A 86 0.89 -2.72 1.08
C GLN A 86 0.54 -1.86 -0.11
N CYS A 87 0.63 -2.40 -1.33
CA CYS A 87 0.21 -1.67 -2.54
C CYS A 87 -1.28 -1.32 -2.49
N ALA A 88 -2.13 -2.26 -2.07
CA ALA A 88 -3.56 -2.05 -1.93
C ALA A 88 -3.88 -1.01 -0.83
N LEU A 89 -3.31 -1.19 0.37
CA LEU A 89 -3.52 -0.30 1.51
C LEU A 89 -2.98 1.12 1.25
N SER A 90 -1.79 1.24 0.64
CA SER A 90 -1.23 2.53 0.23
C SER A 90 -2.10 3.20 -0.86
N GLY A 91 -2.72 2.41 -1.73
CA GLY A 91 -3.74 2.88 -2.67
C GLY A 91 -4.95 3.49 -1.95
N VAL A 92 -5.48 2.82 -0.93
CA VAL A 92 -6.60 3.33 -0.11
C VAL A 92 -6.22 4.62 0.60
N VAL A 93 -5.05 4.66 1.25
CA VAL A 93 -4.55 5.86 1.95
C VAL A 93 -4.40 7.04 1.00
N ARG A 94 -3.88 6.81 -0.23
CA ARG A 94 -3.83 7.84 -1.26
C ARG A 94 -5.23 8.27 -1.72
N GLY A 95 -6.14 7.31 -1.89
CA GLY A 95 -7.54 7.57 -2.26
C GLY A 95 -8.28 8.45 -1.26
N CYS A 96 -7.99 8.29 0.04
CA CYS A 96 -8.54 9.11 1.12
C CYS A 96 -7.79 10.44 1.33
N GLY A 97 -6.72 10.73 0.58
CA GLY A 97 -5.91 11.95 0.73
C GLY A 97 -4.96 11.94 1.94
N TRP A 98 -4.73 10.79 2.57
CA TRP A 98 -3.93 10.65 3.80
C TRP A 98 -2.45 10.35 3.54
N GLN A 99 -1.93 10.81 2.39
CA GLN A 99 -0.59 10.52 1.90
C GLN A 99 0.51 10.88 2.92
N LYS A 100 0.36 12.01 3.61
CA LYS A 100 1.30 12.47 4.66
C LYS A 100 1.41 11.48 5.82
N ARG A 101 0.27 10.93 6.27
CA ARG A 101 0.27 9.91 7.35
C ARG A 101 0.90 8.61 6.86
N GLY A 102 0.55 8.18 5.64
CA GLY A 102 1.16 7.01 5.01
C GLY A 102 2.68 7.11 4.88
N ALA A 103 3.18 8.28 4.47
CA ALA A 103 4.62 8.55 4.37
C ALA A 103 5.31 8.48 5.74
N PHE A 104 4.72 9.08 6.79
CA PHE A 104 5.28 9.01 8.14
C PHE A 104 5.36 7.56 8.66
N ILE A 105 4.30 6.78 8.46
CA ILE A 105 4.25 5.35 8.83
C ILE A 105 5.31 4.54 8.09
N ASN A 106 5.46 4.78 6.78
CA ASN A 106 6.49 4.13 5.97
C ASN A 106 7.89 4.45 6.51
N LEU A 107 8.16 5.71 6.81
CA LEU A 107 9.46 6.15 7.33
C LEU A 107 9.73 5.53 8.70
N ALA A 108 8.76 5.58 9.62
CA ALA A 108 8.89 4.96 10.93
C ALA A 108 9.13 3.44 10.84
N ALA A 109 8.37 2.73 10.02
CA ALA A 109 8.50 1.28 9.88
C ALA A 109 9.88 0.86 9.36
N TYR A 110 10.39 1.50 8.31
CA TYR A 110 11.69 1.14 7.77
C TYR A 110 12.87 1.68 8.57
N TYR A 111 12.81 2.94 9.03
CA TYR A 111 13.97 3.55 9.68
C TYR A 111 14.08 3.18 11.16
N LEU A 112 12.97 3.09 11.89
CA LEU A 112 12.99 2.77 13.33
C LEU A 112 12.97 1.28 13.60
N VAL A 113 12.43 0.47 12.69
CA VAL A 113 12.34 -1.00 12.90
C VAL A 113 13.16 -1.76 11.86
N GLY A 114 12.93 -1.52 10.57
CA GLY A 114 13.54 -2.30 9.49
C GLY A 114 15.07 -2.24 9.49
N ILE A 115 15.65 -1.03 9.53
CA ILE A 115 17.10 -0.83 9.51
C ILE A 115 17.77 -1.39 10.78
N PRO A 116 17.33 -1.07 12.01
CA PRO A 116 17.91 -1.67 13.21
C PRO A 116 17.80 -3.19 13.21
N ALA A 117 16.65 -3.75 12.83
CA ALA A 117 16.47 -5.19 12.70
C ALA A 117 17.43 -5.79 11.67
N ALA A 118 17.60 -5.15 10.51
CA ALA A 118 18.52 -5.60 9.46
C ALA A 118 19.97 -5.65 9.97
N VAL A 119 20.41 -4.62 10.71
CA VAL A 119 21.75 -4.58 11.30
C VAL A 119 21.92 -5.69 12.34
N ILE A 120 20.94 -5.87 13.22
CA ILE A 120 20.98 -6.93 14.24
C ILE A 120 21.05 -8.31 13.57
N PHE A 121 20.16 -8.61 12.62
CA PHE A 121 20.15 -9.91 11.95
C PHE A 121 21.39 -10.15 11.09
N ALA A 122 21.87 -9.13 10.37
CA ALA A 122 23.02 -9.29 9.49
C ALA A 122 24.33 -9.47 10.26
N PHE A 123 24.57 -8.65 11.30
CA PHE A 123 25.86 -8.56 11.97
C PHE A 123 25.90 -9.26 13.33
N VAL A 124 24.85 -9.15 14.16
CA VAL A 124 24.83 -9.81 15.48
C VAL A 124 24.55 -11.30 15.33
N PHE A 125 23.54 -11.66 14.55
CA PHE A 125 23.21 -13.07 14.27
C PHE A 125 24.01 -13.69 13.13
N HIS A 126 24.95 -12.95 12.52
CA HIS A 126 25.84 -13.41 11.46
C HIS A 126 25.10 -14.02 10.24
N LEU A 127 23.85 -13.63 10.00
CA LEU A 127 23.04 -14.11 8.86
C LEU A 127 23.41 -13.40 7.54
N ARG A 128 24.32 -12.42 7.57
CA ARG A 128 24.84 -11.67 6.40
C ARG A 128 23.67 -11.12 5.55
N GLY A 129 23.65 -11.40 4.24
CA GLY A 129 22.59 -10.95 3.32
C GLY A 129 21.19 -11.48 3.68
N MET A 130 21.11 -12.61 4.37
CA MET A 130 19.84 -13.20 4.83
C MET A 130 19.24 -12.33 5.94
N GLY A 131 20.11 -11.85 6.83
CA GLY A 131 19.71 -10.94 7.90
C GLY A 131 19.24 -9.58 7.40
N LEU A 132 19.87 -9.05 6.35
CA LEU A 132 19.42 -7.80 5.71
C LEU A 132 17.99 -7.94 5.16
N TRP A 133 17.72 -9.04 4.45
CA TRP A 133 16.39 -9.30 3.91
C TRP A 133 15.34 -9.51 5.01
N PHE A 134 15.74 -10.15 6.11
CA PHE A 134 14.86 -10.37 7.25
C PHE A 134 14.50 -9.06 7.97
N GLY A 135 15.45 -8.14 8.11
CA GLY A 135 15.17 -6.79 8.62
C GLY A 135 14.21 -6.01 7.73
N LEU A 136 14.38 -6.10 6.41
CA LEU A 136 13.42 -5.53 5.46
C LEU A 136 12.02 -6.12 5.64
N LEU A 137 11.93 -7.45 5.82
CA LEU A 137 10.67 -8.15 6.07
C LEU A 137 10.00 -7.68 7.38
N CYS A 138 10.76 -7.44 8.44
CA CYS A 138 10.24 -6.85 9.67
C CYS A 138 9.63 -5.46 9.43
N GLY A 139 10.32 -4.60 8.67
CA GLY A 139 9.79 -3.29 8.27
C GLY A 139 8.48 -3.39 7.48
N LEU A 140 8.44 -4.30 6.50
CA LEU A 140 7.24 -4.60 5.70
C LEU A 140 6.07 -5.05 6.57
N VAL A 141 6.30 -5.98 7.51
CA VAL A 141 5.26 -6.46 8.44
C VAL A 141 4.71 -5.32 9.29
N VAL A 142 5.57 -4.53 9.91
CA VAL A 142 5.15 -3.40 10.75
C VAL A 142 4.36 -2.37 9.93
N GLN A 143 4.84 -2.00 8.75
CA GLN A 143 4.14 -1.09 7.87
C GLN A 143 2.76 -1.62 7.48
N THR A 144 2.67 -2.91 7.12
CA THR A 144 1.42 -3.56 6.72
C THR A 144 0.42 -3.56 7.85
N ILE A 145 0.85 -3.91 9.08
CA ILE A 145 -0.01 -3.91 10.28
C ILE A 145 -0.52 -2.49 10.55
N LEU A 146 0.36 -1.48 10.58
CA LEU A 146 -0.05 -0.10 10.85
C LEU A 146 -1.04 0.44 9.82
N LEU A 147 -0.78 0.21 8.53
CA LEU A 147 -1.70 0.62 7.46
C LEU A 147 -3.04 -0.13 7.55
N LEU A 148 -3.00 -1.43 7.86
CA LEU A 148 -4.20 -2.25 8.02
C LEU A 148 -5.03 -1.77 9.22
N SER A 149 -4.41 -1.54 10.37
CA SER A 149 -5.05 -1.02 11.58
C SER A 149 -5.72 0.32 11.31
N ILE A 150 -5.04 1.26 10.66
CA ILE A 150 -5.62 2.56 10.30
C ILE A 150 -6.81 2.38 9.36
N THR A 151 -6.70 1.49 8.37
CA THR A 151 -7.78 1.22 7.42
C THR A 151 -9.00 0.57 8.08
N LEU A 152 -8.79 -0.27 9.10
CA LEU A 152 -9.87 -0.93 9.85
C LEU A 152 -10.55 0.00 10.86
N CYS A 153 -9.79 0.90 11.48
CA CYS A 153 -10.31 1.88 12.44
C CYS A 153 -10.85 3.16 11.77
N MET A 154 -10.85 3.22 10.44
CA MET A 154 -11.25 4.41 9.68
C MET A 154 -12.76 4.61 9.75
N ASN A 155 -13.19 5.79 10.19
CA ASN A 155 -14.58 6.19 10.09
C ASN A 155 -14.85 6.74 8.69
N TRP A 156 -15.54 5.95 7.87
CA TRP A 156 -15.82 6.27 6.47
C TRP A 156 -16.72 7.49 6.30
N ASP A 157 -17.67 7.72 7.21
CA ASP A 157 -18.55 8.89 7.17
C ASP A 157 -17.76 10.18 7.39
N LYS A 158 -16.84 10.16 8.36
CA LYS A 158 -15.93 11.29 8.61
C LYS A 158 -15.04 11.58 7.40
N GLU A 159 -14.62 10.55 6.67
CA GLU A 159 -13.80 10.72 5.48
C GLU A 159 -14.57 11.27 4.28
N ALA A 160 -15.84 10.89 4.11
CA ALA A 160 -16.69 11.49 3.09
C ALA A 160 -16.93 12.98 3.38
N LEU A 161 -17.12 13.35 4.65
CA LEU A 161 -17.21 14.76 5.07
C LEU A 161 -15.90 15.52 4.77
N MET A 162 -14.75 14.96 5.15
CA MET A 162 -13.46 15.58 4.84
C MET A 162 -13.19 15.70 3.33
N ALA A 163 -13.64 14.74 2.52
CA ALA A 163 -13.54 14.83 1.07
C ALA A 163 -14.39 15.98 0.51
N LYS A 164 -15.60 16.17 1.03
CA LYS A 164 -16.49 17.29 0.66
C LYS A 164 -15.86 18.65 1.03
N ASP A 165 -15.29 18.78 2.22
CA ASP A 165 -14.63 20.02 2.68
C ASP A 165 -13.40 20.37 1.84
N ARG A 166 -12.64 19.36 1.40
CA ARG A 166 -11.50 19.58 0.50
C ARG A 166 -11.96 20.16 -0.83
N VAL A 167 -13.04 19.64 -1.42
CA VAL A 167 -13.58 20.16 -2.68
C VAL A 167 -14.12 21.59 -2.51
N SER A 168 -14.87 21.87 -1.44
CA SER A 168 -15.43 23.21 -1.21
C SER A 168 -14.35 24.28 -0.99
N SER A 169 -13.28 23.95 -0.26
CA SER A 169 -12.12 24.84 -0.06
C SER A 169 -11.27 25.06 -1.33
N SER A 170 -11.40 24.17 -2.32
CA SER A 170 -10.66 24.27 -3.60
C SER A 170 -11.40 25.11 -4.65
N THR A 171 -12.68 25.39 -4.45
CA THR A 171 -13.48 26.19 -5.40
C THR A 171 -13.07 27.67 -5.22
N PRO A 172 -12.49 28.33 -6.25
CA PRO A 172 -12.25 29.76 -6.18
C PRO A 172 -13.60 30.48 -5.99
N PRO A 173 -13.64 31.59 -5.24
CA PRO A 173 -14.86 32.39 -5.12
C PRO A 173 -15.36 32.73 -6.52
N VAL A 174 -16.65 32.55 -6.76
CA VAL A 174 -17.30 32.94 -8.02
C VAL A 174 -16.94 34.42 -8.26
N PRO A 175 -16.31 34.78 -9.39
CA PRO A 175 -15.99 36.18 -9.66
C PRO A 175 -17.28 37.00 -9.59
N ALA A 176 -17.24 38.11 -8.85
CA ALA A 176 -18.40 38.94 -8.53
C ALA A 176 -19.22 39.35 -9.77
N GLU A 177 -18.58 39.42 -10.95
CA GLU A 177 -19.20 39.71 -12.24
C GLU A 177 -20.29 38.71 -12.66
N MET A 178 -20.19 37.44 -12.25
CA MET A 178 -21.19 36.42 -12.58
C MET A 178 -22.44 36.51 -11.67
N SER A 179 -22.29 37.09 -10.48
CA SER A 179 -23.42 37.37 -9.59
C SER A 179 -24.23 38.59 -10.05
N THR A 180 -23.57 39.58 -10.65
CA THR A 180 -24.23 40.77 -11.21
C THR A 180 -24.93 40.47 -12.53
N LEU A 181 -24.34 39.61 -13.40
CA LEU A 181 -24.97 39.20 -14.66
C LEU A 181 -26.26 38.40 -14.43
N ASN A 182 -26.29 37.50 -13.45
CA ASN A 182 -27.50 36.74 -13.12
C ASN A 182 -28.61 37.66 -12.59
N LYS A 183 -28.25 38.72 -11.85
CA LYS A 183 -29.20 39.69 -11.30
C LYS A 183 -29.70 40.70 -12.35
N SER A 184 -28.93 40.97 -13.40
CA SER A 184 -29.32 41.84 -14.53
C SER A 184 -30.12 41.12 -15.62
N MET A 185 -30.13 39.79 -15.64
CA MET A 185 -30.96 38.98 -16.55
C MET A 185 -32.34 38.64 -15.96
N GLU A 186 -32.55 38.89 -14.66
CA GLU A 186 -33.82 38.69 -13.95
C GLU A 186 -34.66 39.99 -13.82
N VAL A 187 -34.23 41.10 -14.46
CA VAL A 187 -34.95 42.39 -14.49
C VAL A 187 -35.37 42.72 -15.92
#